data_AF-A0A2T9UR91-F1
#
_entry.id   AF-A0A2T9UR91-F1
#
_cell.length_a   1.000
_cell.length_b   1.000
_cell.length_c   1.000
_cell.angle_alpha   90.00
_cell.angle_beta   90.00
_cell.angle_gamma   90.00
#
_symmetry.space_group_name_H-M   'P 1'
#
loop_
_entity.id
_entity.type
_entity.pdbx_description
1 polymer ?
#
loop_
_entity_poly.entity_id
_entity_poly.type
_entity_poly.pdbx_seq_one_letter_code
_entity_poly.pdbx_strand_id
1 'polypeptide(L)'
;MTALTDIGELSISDSREGGKDYLLRPSFEAMTRLGSPEEIVQAYATIHGNDVAQLIEVCAGTLGRFPAWLSPSFNRAAEKLLSTSMLVLQACCDDDLTPMVGEWKGWSRYVVYRPGQMPKNDIIVLAQHLMQHGVVGKAKVRQLQRHETGERTTEFKAFDYISAARSHFGINRAEAAQLTMTEFQMLLAAKYPDQKGFTREEYDSIADEYLAKQAARRAKAKQ
;
A
#
# COMPACT_ATOMS: atom_id res chain seq x y z
N MET A 1 -11.26 -21.51 2.40
CA MET A 1 -11.71 -20.29 1.68
C MET A 1 -10.65 -19.95 0.64
N THR A 2 -11.03 -19.48 -0.55
CA THR A 2 -10.06 -19.13 -1.61
C THR A 2 -9.97 -17.62 -1.73
N ALA A 3 -8.77 -17.05 -1.50
CA ALA A 3 -8.54 -15.63 -1.64
C ALA A 3 -8.42 -15.22 -3.12
N LEU A 4 -9.01 -14.07 -3.47
CA LEU A 4 -8.85 -13.45 -4.78
C LEU A 4 -7.58 -12.58 -4.80
N THR A 5 -6.45 -13.22 -5.10
CA THR A 5 -5.12 -12.60 -5.03
C THR A 5 -4.93 -11.44 -6.01
N ASP A 6 -5.60 -11.48 -7.17
CA ASP A 6 -5.53 -10.43 -8.20
C ASP A 6 -6.04 -9.07 -7.70
N ILE A 7 -7.01 -9.08 -6.79
CA ILE A 7 -7.58 -7.86 -6.18
C ILE A 7 -6.96 -7.54 -4.81
N GLY A 8 -5.96 -8.31 -4.38
CA GLY A 8 -5.21 -8.08 -3.15
C GLY A 8 -5.75 -8.79 -1.91
N GLU A 9 -6.73 -9.68 -2.05
CA GLU A 9 -7.09 -10.57 -0.93
C GLU A 9 -5.95 -11.56 -0.66
N LEU A 10 -5.81 -11.94 0.60
CA LEU A 10 -4.83 -12.93 1.01
C LEU A 10 -5.41 -13.87 2.07
N SER A 11 -4.96 -15.12 2.04
CA SER A 11 -5.31 -16.12 3.05
C SER A 11 -4.08 -16.47 3.89
N ILE A 12 -4.23 -16.47 5.21
CA ILE A 12 -3.22 -16.95 6.15
C ILE A 12 -3.77 -18.22 6.79
N SER A 13 -3.01 -19.31 6.75
CA SER A 13 -3.39 -20.59 7.34
C SER A 13 -2.45 -20.98 8.47
N ASP A 14 -2.99 -21.29 9.64
CA ASP A 14 -2.23 -21.95 10.71
C ASP A 14 -2.14 -23.45 10.40
N SER A 15 -0.96 -23.94 10.05
CA SER A 15 -0.74 -25.33 9.61
C SER A 15 -0.71 -26.36 10.74
N ARG A 16 -0.92 -25.95 11.99
CA ARG A 16 -0.96 -26.85 13.15
C ARG A 16 -2.28 -27.63 13.19
N GLU A 17 -2.30 -28.74 13.93
CA GLU A 17 -3.52 -29.50 14.15
C GLU A 17 -4.58 -28.63 14.85
N GLY A 18 -5.76 -28.51 14.22
CA GLY A 18 -6.82 -27.59 14.68
C GLY A 18 -6.58 -26.11 14.35
N GLY A 19 -5.60 -25.80 13.50
CA GLY A 19 -5.32 -24.45 13.02
C GLY A 19 -6.47 -23.86 12.20
N LYS A 20 -6.54 -22.53 12.20
CA LYS A 20 -7.59 -21.76 11.52
C LYS A 20 -7.05 -21.07 10.27
N ASP A 21 -7.92 -20.96 9.26
CA ASP A 21 -7.70 -20.12 8.09
C ASP A 21 -8.28 -18.72 8.32
N TYR A 22 -7.52 -17.70 7.96
CA TYR A 22 -7.88 -16.30 8.04
C TYR A 22 -7.92 -15.73 6.62
N LEU A 23 -9.04 -15.07 6.27
CA LEU A 23 -9.16 -14.31 5.04
C LEU A 23 -8.98 -12.83 5.34
N LEU A 24 -8.06 -12.19 4.62
CA LEU A 24 -7.78 -10.77 4.76
C LEU A 24 -8.16 -10.08 3.46
N ARG A 25 -9.06 -9.10 3.57
CA ARG A 25 -9.57 -8.30 2.46
C ARG A 25 -9.25 -6.81 2.68
N PRO A 26 -8.42 -6.19 1.83
CA PRO A 26 -8.11 -4.76 1.92
C PRO A 26 -9.22 -3.91 1.26
N SER A 27 -10.46 -4.09 1.72
CA SER A 27 -11.61 -3.37 1.20
C SER A 27 -11.65 -1.91 1.66
N PHE A 28 -12.45 -1.07 1.01
CA PHE A 28 -12.70 0.30 1.48
C PHE A 28 -13.23 0.33 2.92
N GLU A 29 -14.09 -0.62 3.28
CA GLU A 29 -14.55 -0.80 4.66
C GLU A 29 -13.43 -1.18 5.62
N ALA A 30 -12.51 -2.06 5.23
CA ALA A 30 -11.35 -2.38 6.05
C ALA A 30 -10.46 -1.15 6.26
N MET A 31 -10.27 -0.32 5.24
CA MET A 31 -9.46 0.89 5.35
C MET A 31 -10.08 1.91 6.31
N THR A 32 -11.41 2.06 6.37
CA THR A 32 -12.04 2.98 7.34
C THR A 32 -11.87 2.53 8.79
N ARG A 33 -11.59 1.25 9.05
CA ARG A 33 -11.28 0.75 10.41
C ARG A 33 -9.92 1.20 10.91
N LEU A 34 -9.03 1.68 10.04
CA LEU A 34 -7.70 2.15 10.42
C LEU A 34 -7.72 3.53 11.09
N GLY A 35 -8.71 4.36 10.79
CA GLY A 35 -8.84 5.71 11.34
C GLY A 35 -9.42 6.72 10.36
N SER A 36 -9.10 7.99 10.61
CA SER A 36 -9.41 9.12 9.74
C SER A 36 -8.71 9.04 8.36
N PRO A 37 -9.19 9.77 7.35
CA PRO A 37 -8.57 9.80 6.01
C PRO A 37 -7.07 10.09 6.02
N GLU A 38 -6.60 10.98 6.89
CA GLU A 38 -5.20 11.35 7.05
C GLU A 38 -4.41 10.22 7.75
N GLU A 39 -5.00 9.57 8.75
CA GLU A 39 -4.39 8.45 9.46
C GLU A 39 -4.19 7.24 8.53
N ILE A 40 -5.09 7.00 7.57
CA ILE A 40 -4.93 5.95 6.57
C ILE A 40 -3.69 6.21 5.69
N VAL A 41 -3.52 7.45 5.23
CA VAL A 41 -2.35 7.85 4.43
C VAL A 41 -1.08 7.79 5.27
N GLN A 42 -1.15 8.21 6.54
CA GLN A 42 -0.02 8.11 7.47
C GLN A 42 0.36 6.66 7.77
N ALA A 43 -0.61 5.75 7.89
CA ALA A 43 -0.36 4.33 8.05
C ALA A 43 0.36 3.76 6.82
N TYR A 44 -0.09 4.12 5.61
CA TYR A 44 0.58 3.76 4.36
C TYR A 44 2.04 4.23 4.36
N ALA A 45 2.28 5.51 4.67
CA ALA A 45 3.62 6.10 4.69
C ALA A 45 4.53 5.44 5.74
N THR A 46 4.00 5.15 6.93
CA THR A 46 4.73 4.49 8.02
C THR A 46 5.16 3.09 7.60
N ILE A 47 4.25 2.30 7.04
CA ILE A 47 4.49 0.91 6.62
C ILE A 47 5.50 0.81 5.46
N HIS A 48 5.56 1.83 4.60
CA HIS A 48 6.55 1.93 3.52
C HIS A 48 7.86 2.62 3.97
N GLY A 49 8.07 2.79 5.29
CA GLY A 49 9.35 3.15 5.87
C GLY A 49 9.67 4.66 5.83
N ASN A 50 8.68 5.55 5.66
CA ASN A 50 8.92 6.99 5.61
C ASN A 50 9.69 7.52 6.84
N ASP A 51 9.33 7.06 8.04
CA ASP A 51 10.00 7.48 9.29
C ASP A 51 11.46 6.99 9.33
N VAL A 52 11.73 5.78 8.82
CA VAL A 52 13.09 5.23 8.74
C VAL A 52 13.91 5.97 7.69
N ALA A 53 13.32 6.31 6.53
CA ALA A 53 13.96 7.07 5.47
C ALA A 53 14.39 8.46 5.96
N GLN A 54 13.51 9.18 6.69
CA GLN A 54 13.83 10.47 7.30
C GLN A 54 15.01 10.37 8.28
N LEU A 55 15.04 9.32 9.12
CA LEU A 55 16.16 9.10 10.04
C LEU A 55 17.47 8.82 9.30
N ILE A 56 17.42 8.03 8.22
CA ILE A 56 18.59 7.75 7.37
C ILE A 56 19.08 9.03 6.69
N GLU A 57 18.19 9.86 6.16
CA GLU A 57 18.54 11.13 5.51
C GLU A 57 19.28 12.06 6.47
N VAL A 58 18.81 12.19 7.72
CA VAL A 58 19.52 12.93 8.76
C VAL A 58 20.92 12.35 9.00
N CYS A 59 21.05 11.03 9.13
CA CYS A 59 22.34 10.37 9.39
C CYS A 59 23.32 10.53 8.22
N ALA A 60 22.85 10.30 6.99
CA ALA A 60 23.66 10.31 5.77
C ALA A 60 24.02 11.74 5.34
N GLY A 61 23.09 12.69 5.48
CA GLY A 61 23.28 14.08 5.06
C GLY A 61 24.08 14.91 6.05
N THR A 62 23.81 14.78 7.36
CA THR A 62 24.38 15.70 8.37
C THR A 62 25.53 15.13 9.18
N LEU A 63 25.58 13.81 9.39
CA LEU A 63 26.48 13.20 10.37
C LEU A 63 27.57 12.31 9.74
N GLY A 64 27.35 11.81 8.52
CA GLY A 64 28.32 10.96 7.78
C GLY A 64 28.66 9.62 8.47
N ARG A 65 28.08 9.35 9.64
CA ARG A 65 28.22 8.15 10.46
C ARG A 65 26.93 7.92 11.23
N PHE A 66 26.68 6.68 11.64
CA PHE A 66 25.54 6.32 12.47
C PHE A 66 25.90 6.49 13.96
N PRO A 67 25.39 7.52 14.66
CA PRO A 67 25.68 7.74 16.07
C PRO A 67 24.91 6.76 16.97
N ALA A 68 25.56 6.26 18.02
CA ALA A 68 24.94 5.32 18.97
C ALA A 68 23.70 5.89 19.68
N TRP A 69 23.63 7.21 19.90
CA TRP A 69 22.50 7.88 20.55
C TRP A 69 21.22 7.90 19.72
N LEU A 70 21.28 7.61 18.41
CA LEU A 70 20.10 7.50 17.54
C LEU A 70 19.42 6.13 17.61
N SER A 71 20.08 5.12 18.20
CA SER A 71 19.51 3.77 18.32
C SER A 71 18.10 3.71 18.95
N PRO A 72 17.74 4.51 19.99
CA PRO A 72 16.38 4.50 20.53
C PRO A 72 15.34 5.03 19.54
N SER A 73 15.70 5.98 18.67
CA SER A 73 14.81 6.52 17.63
C SER A 73 14.50 5.48 16.56
N PHE A 74 15.52 4.71 16.14
CA PHE A 74 15.33 3.60 15.21
C PHE A 74 14.48 2.48 15.81
N ASN A 75 14.71 2.13 17.08
CA ASN A 75 13.88 1.15 17.77
C ASN A 75 12.42 1.60 17.82
N ARG A 76 12.16 2.87 18.18
CA ARG A 76 10.81 3.43 18.18
C ARG A 76 10.16 3.42 16.78
N ALA A 77 10.93 3.75 15.74
CA ALA A 77 10.44 3.69 14.37
C ALA A 77 10.11 2.24 13.94
N ALA A 78 10.93 1.26 14.32
CA ALA A 78 10.69 -0.15 14.04
C ALA A 78 9.48 -0.71 14.81
N GLU A 79 9.30 -0.31 16.07
CA GLU A 79 8.12 -0.67 16.88
C GLU A 79 6.84 -0.06 16.31
N LYS A 80 6.89 1.22 15.90
CA LYS A 80 5.79 1.90 15.23
C LYS A 80 5.43 1.20 13.93
N LEU A 81 6.43 0.90 13.09
CA LEU A 81 6.25 0.15 11.84
C LEU A 81 5.52 -1.17 12.08
N LEU A 82 6.01 -2.00 13.01
CA LEU A 82 5.39 -3.28 13.34
C LEU A 82 3.96 -3.10 13.87
N SER A 83 3.75 -2.16 14.80
CA SER A 83 2.43 -1.91 15.39
C SER A 83 1.41 -1.46 14.34
N THR A 84 1.82 -0.58 13.40
CA THR A 84 0.95 -0.15 12.31
C THR A 84 0.65 -1.30 11.34
N SER A 85 1.64 -2.14 11.02
CA SER A 85 1.42 -3.33 10.20
C SER A 85 0.43 -4.30 10.85
N MET A 86 0.54 -4.56 12.15
CA MET A 86 -0.40 -5.40 12.88
C MET A 86 -1.83 -4.84 12.83
N LEU A 87 -2.00 -3.53 13.01
CA LEU A 87 -3.29 -2.84 12.89
C LEU A 87 -3.89 -3.03 11.49
N VAL A 88 -3.09 -2.93 10.44
CA VAL A 88 -3.55 -3.16 9.06
C VAL A 88 -4.03 -4.58 8.84
N LEU A 89 -3.26 -5.58 9.27
CA LEU A 89 -3.66 -6.98 9.13
C LEU A 89 -4.98 -7.25 9.87
N GLN A 90 -5.08 -6.79 11.12
CA GLN A 90 -6.30 -6.97 11.91
C GLN A 90 -7.49 -6.22 11.30
N ALA A 91 -7.31 -5.01 10.77
CA ALA A 91 -8.39 -4.26 10.14
C ALA A 91 -8.90 -4.93 8.85
N CYS A 92 -8.05 -5.69 8.14
CA CYS A 92 -8.43 -6.41 6.92
C CYS A 92 -9.08 -7.78 7.21
N CYS A 93 -9.15 -8.21 8.47
CA CYS A 93 -9.73 -9.50 8.84
C CYS A 93 -10.87 -9.32 9.83
N ASP A 94 -11.92 -10.12 9.68
CA ASP A 94 -13.04 -10.09 10.63
C ASP A 94 -12.79 -10.96 11.87
N ASP A 95 -11.79 -11.85 11.79
CA ASP A 95 -11.37 -12.73 12.88
C ASP A 95 -10.21 -12.13 13.70
N ASP A 96 -10.06 -12.58 14.95
CA ASP A 96 -8.91 -12.22 15.78
C ASP A 96 -7.61 -12.82 15.24
N LEU A 97 -6.72 -11.96 14.74
CA LEU A 97 -5.40 -12.33 14.21
C LEU A 97 -4.32 -12.38 15.28
N THR A 98 -4.62 -12.06 16.55
CA THR A 98 -3.64 -12.08 17.64
C THR A 98 -2.78 -13.36 17.69
N PRO A 99 -3.32 -14.58 17.48
CA PRO A 99 -2.50 -15.79 17.44
C PRO A 99 -1.40 -15.79 16.36
N MET A 100 -1.67 -15.13 15.23
CA MET A 100 -0.75 -15.04 14.10
C MET A 100 0.19 -13.85 14.22
N VAL A 101 -0.32 -12.64 14.48
CA VAL A 101 0.50 -11.42 14.46
C VAL A 101 1.09 -11.04 15.81
N GLY A 102 0.58 -11.63 16.90
CA GLY A 102 0.96 -11.29 18.27
C GLY A 102 0.19 -10.10 18.83
N GLU A 103 0.63 -9.62 19.99
CA GLU A 103 -0.03 -8.52 20.72
C GLU A 103 0.98 -7.71 21.54
N TRP A 104 0.63 -6.44 21.81
CA TRP A 104 1.37 -5.61 22.76
C TRP A 104 0.78 -5.76 24.16
N LYS A 105 1.56 -6.28 25.12
CA LYS A 105 1.13 -6.41 26.51
C LYS A 105 1.81 -5.40 27.42
N GLY A 106 1.01 -4.73 28.24
CA GLY A 106 1.50 -3.97 29.37
C GLY A 106 2.08 -4.90 30.44
N TRP A 107 3.29 -4.59 30.88
CA TRP A 107 3.89 -5.08 32.11
C TRP A 107 4.11 -3.89 33.06
N SER A 108 4.42 -4.15 34.33
CA SER A 108 4.38 -3.15 35.42
C SER A 108 4.89 -1.75 35.08
N ARG A 109 5.97 -1.62 34.27
CA ARG A 109 6.54 -0.32 33.88
C ARG A 109 6.81 -0.15 32.38
N TYR A 110 6.43 -1.12 31.55
CA TYR A 110 6.77 -1.11 30.13
C TYR A 110 5.81 -1.97 29.30
N VAL A 111 5.68 -1.67 28.02
CA VAL A 111 4.89 -2.46 27.07
C VAL A 111 5.84 -3.37 26.29
N VAL A 112 5.52 -4.66 26.17
CA VAL A 112 6.33 -5.65 25.45
C VAL A 112 5.49 -6.29 24.34
N TYR A 113 6.08 -6.41 23.16
CA TYR A 113 5.52 -7.22 22.09
C TYR A 113 5.63 -8.71 22.42
N ARG A 114 4.50 -9.39 22.49
CA ARG A 114 4.44 -10.86 22.52
C ARG A 114 4.24 -11.37 21.09
N PRO A 115 5.22 -12.09 20.52
CA PRO A 115 5.12 -12.57 19.14
C PRO A 115 4.00 -13.60 18.98
N GLY A 116 3.31 -13.52 17.85
CA GLY A 116 2.46 -14.60 17.34
C GLY A 116 3.28 -15.58 16.52
N GLN A 117 2.61 -16.40 15.72
CA GLN A 117 3.27 -17.39 14.86
C GLN A 117 3.98 -16.80 13.64
N MET A 118 3.53 -15.64 13.18
CA MET A 118 4.06 -14.99 11.98
C MET A 118 5.35 -14.21 12.31
N PRO A 119 6.42 -14.36 11.52
CA PRO A 119 7.61 -13.51 11.62
C PRO A 119 7.28 -12.03 11.41
N LYS A 120 7.98 -11.13 12.13
CA LYS A 120 7.78 -9.68 12.02
C LYS A 120 7.90 -9.15 10.58
N ASN A 121 8.83 -9.69 9.81
CA ASN A 121 9.04 -9.28 8.41
C ASN A 121 7.83 -9.61 7.55
N ASP A 122 7.23 -10.78 7.74
CA ASP A 122 6.07 -11.22 6.96
C ASP A 122 4.85 -10.37 7.31
N ILE A 123 4.66 -10.01 8.59
CA ILE A 123 3.62 -9.06 9.03
C ILE A 123 3.76 -7.73 8.26
N ILE A 124 4.97 -7.19 8.16
CA ILE A 124 5.24 -5.92 7.47
C ILE A 124 4.98 -6.03 5.98
N VAL A 125 5.49 -7.07 5.31
CA VAL A 125 5.34 -7.27 3.86
C VAL A 125 3.88 -7.50 3.48
N LEU A 126 3.13 -8.29 4.26
CA LEU A 126 1.72 -8.50 4.02
C LEU A 126 0.90 -7.22 4.25
N ALA A 127 1.27 -6.41 5.25
CA ALA A 127 0.63 -5.11 5.46
C ALA A 127 0.89 -4.14 4.29
N GLN A 128 2.12 -4.09 3.77
CA GLN A 128 2.47 -3.33 2.56
C GLN A 128 1.61 -3.77 1.38
N HIS A 129 1.47 -5.08 1.19
CA HIS A 129 0.65 -5.65 0.12
C HIS A 129 -0.82 -5.22 0.25
N LEU A 130 -1.43 -5.39 1.42
CA LEU A 130 -2.81 -5.00 1.71
C LEU A 130 -3.03 -3.50 1.46
N MET A 131 -2.17 -2.65 2.02
CA MET A 131 -2.27 -1.19 1.85
C MET A 131 -2.09 -0.75 0.40
N GLN A 132 -1.20 -1.41 -0.36
CA GLN A 132 -1.02 -1.13 -1.77
C GLN A 132 -2.30 -1.45 -2.57
N HIS A 133 -2.98 -2.56 -2.29
CA HIS A 133 -4.22 -2.91 -2.99
C HIS A 133 -5.46 -2.16 -2.50
N GLY A 134 -5.51 -1.76 -1.22
CA GLY A 134 -6.65 -1.07 -0.61
C GLY A 134 -6.64 0.46 -0.76
N VAL A 135 -5.46 1.09 -0.86
CA VAL A 135 -5.34 2.56 -0.94
C VAL A 135 -4.89 3.04 -2.31
N VAL A 136 -3.82 2.47 -2.88
CA VAL A 136 -3.21 2.95 -4.13
C VAL A 136 -3.78 2.24 -5.36
N GLY A 137 -4.03 0.94 -5.23
CA GLY A 137 -4.34 0.05 -6.34
C GLY A 137 -3.07 -0.42 -7.09
N LYS A 138 -3.14 -1.60 -7.70
CA LYS A 138 -2.11 -2.12 -8.61
C LYS A 138 -2.64 -2.42 -10.02
N ALA A 139 -3.88 -2.05 -10.30
CA ALA A 139 -4.45 -2.35 -11.60
C ALA A 139 -3.65 -1.58 -12.66
N LYS A 140 -3.15 -2.29 -13.67
CA LYS A 140 -2.52 -1.68 -14.84
C LYS A 140 -3.60 -1.02 -15.68
N VAL A 141 -4.09 0.13 -15.22
CA VAL A 141 -5.04 0.95 -15.96
C VAL A 141 -4.26 1.86 -16.89
N ARG A 142 -4.73 1.99 -18.13
CA ARG A 142 -4.15 2.92 -19.10
C ARG A 142 -4.40 4.36 -18.60
N GLN A 143 -3.44 4.94 -17.89
CA GLN A 143 -3.51 6.31 -17.39
C GLN A 143 -2.90 7.28 -18.40
N LEU A 144 -3.69 8.25 -18.87
CA LEU A 144 -3.24 9.27 -19.81
C LEU A 144 -2.34 10.29 -19.11
N GLN A 145 -1.23 10.68 -19.75
CA GLN A 145 -0.28 11.66 -19.20
C GLN A 145 -0.95 13.00 -18.85
N ARG A 146 -1.99 13.42 -19.59
CA ARG A 146 -2.73 14.67 -19.34
C ARG A 146 -3.51 14.72 -18.03
N HIS A 147 -3.81 13.57 -17.44
CA HIS A 147 -4.55 13.43 -16.18
C HIS A 147 -3.68 12.89 -15.04
N GLU A 148 -2.37 12.79 -15.26
CA GLU A 148 -1.39 12.45 -14.23
C GLU A 148 -0.98 13.73 -13.49
N THR A 149 -1.83 14.21 -12.58
CA THR A 149 -1.38 15.16 -11.57
C THR A 149 -0.48 14.40 -10.61
N GLY A 150 0.83 14.64 -10.64
CA GLY A 150 1.81 14.09 -9.68
C GLY A 150 1.65 14.62 -8.25
N GLU A 151 0.45 15.06 -7.90
CA GLU A 151 0.12 15.67 -6.63
C GLU A 151 -0.11 14.56 -5.61
N ARG A 152 0.68 14.60 -4.52
CA ARG A 152 0.58 13.62 -3.44
C ARG A 152 -0.70 13.90 -2.66
N THR A 153 -1.60 12.93 -2.60
CA THR A 153 -2.80 13.04 -1.77
C THR A 153 -2.44 12.92 -0.29
N THR A 154 -2.96 13.84 0.52
CA THR A 154 -2.72 13.88 1.97
C THR A 154 -3.78 13.12 2.77
N GLU A 155 -4.92 12.81 2.15
CA GLU A 155 -6.07 12.14 2.75
C GLU A 155 -6.62 11.04 1.84
N PHE A 156 -7.15 9.98 2.45
CA PHE A 156 -7.85 8.90 1.75
C PHE A 156 -9.30 8.79 2.20
N LYS A 157 -10.22 9.33 1.39
CA LYS A 157 -11.66 9.31 1.67
C LYS A 157 -12.33 8.07 1.08
N ALA A 158 -12.30 6.96 1.82
CA ALA A 158 -12.91 5.70 1.40
C ALA A 158 -14.38 5.84 0.97
N PHE A 159 -15.16 6.71 1.63
CA PHE A 159 -16.57 6.93 1.31
C PHE A 159 -16.79 7.53 -0.08
N ASP A 160 -15.86 8.35 -0.57
CA ASP A 160 -15.95 8.94 -1.91
C ASP A 160 -15.80 7.84 -2.96
N TYR A 161 -14.89 6.88 -2.75
CA TYR A 161 -14.73 5.71 -3.61
C TYR A 161 -15.93 4.77 -3.55
N ILE A 162 -16.51 4.53 -2.37
CA ILE A 162 -17.74 3.75 -2.22
C ILE A 162 -18.89 4.42 -2.99
N SER A 163 -19.04 5.74 -2.86
CA SER A 163 -20.07 6.50 -3.56
C SER A 163 -19.85 6.47 -5.07
N ALA A 164 -18.61 6.65 -5.53
CA ALA A 164 -18.24 6.56 -6.93
C ALA A 164 -18.53 5.16 -7.48
N ALA A 165 -18.19 4.09 -6.76
CA ALA A 165 -18.45 2.71 -7.16
C ALA A 165 -19.96 2.45 -7.34
N ARG A 166 -20.80 2.96 -6.44
CA ARG A 166 -22.26 2.89 -6.58
C ARG A 166 -22.74 3.64 -7.83
N SER A 167 -22.24 4.84 -8.07
CA SER A 167 -22.62 5.65 -9.23
C SER A 167 -22.14 5.07 -10.56
N HIS A 168 -20.92 4.52 -10.61
CA HIS A 168 -20.36 3.95 -11.84
C HIS A 168 -20.87 2.54 -12.10
N PHE A 169 -21.05 1.68 -11.10
CA PHE A 169 -21.35 0.27 -11.32
C PHE A 169 -22.79 -0.13 -10.98
N GLY A 170 -23.58 0.76 -10.36
CA GLY A 170 -24.96 0.47 -9.99
C GLY A 170 -25.10 -0.56 -8.85
N ILE A 171 -23.99 -0.87 -8.17
CA ILE A 171 -23.96 -1.82 -7.05
C ILE A 171 -24.46 -1.17 -5.76
N ASN A 172 -24.86 -1.99 -4.79
CA ASN A 172 -25.34 -1.47 -3.51
C ASN A 172 -24.17 -0.99 -2.62
N ARG A 173 -24.50 -0.32 -1.50
CA ARG A 173 -23.47 0.23 -0.59
C ARG A 173 -22.60 -0.86 0.03
N ALA A 174 -23.17 -2.00 0.41
CA ALA A 174 -22.43 -3.07 1.09
C ALA A 174 -21.43 -3.71 0.13
N GLU A 175 -21.83 -3.99 -1.10
CA GLU A 175 -20.96 -4.48 -2.17
C GLU A 175 -19.86 -3.47 -2.49
N ALA A 176 -20.21 -2.19 -2.65
CA ALA A 176 -19.24 -1.13 -2.92
C ALA A 176 -18.21 -0.96 -1.79
N ALA A 177 -18.61 -1.16 -0.54
CA ALA A 177 -17.71 -1.06 0.62
C ALA A 177 -16.69 -2.21 0.68
N GLN A 178 -17.01 -3.36 0.07
CA GLN A 178 -16.15 -4.54 0.03
C GLN A 178 -15.12 -4.52 -1.10
N LEU A 179 -15.25 -3.61 -2.08
CA LEU A 179 -14.27 -3.45 -3.15
C LEU A 179 -12.90 -3.00 -2.60
N THR A 180 -11.84 -3.48 -3.24
CA THR A 180 -10.49 -2.94 -3.07
C THR A 180 -10.23 -1.83 -4.07
N MET A 181 -9.21 -0.98 -3.84
CA MET A 181 -8.83 0.04 -4.82
C MET A 181 -8.44 -0.58 -6.16
N THR A 182 -7.78 -1.74 -6.13
CA THR A 182 -7.38 -2.47 -7.34
C THR A 182 -8.60 -2.94 -8.12
N GLU A 183 -9.58 -3.55 -7.44
CA GLU A 183 -10.81 -4.00 -8.08
C GLU A 183 -11.60 -2.82 -8.66
N PHE A 184 -11.73 -1.74 -7.90
CA PHE A 184 -12.38 -0.51 -8.35
C PHE A 184 -11.76 0.03 -9.65
N GLN A 185 -10.42 0.09 -9.71
CA GLN A 185 -9.68 0.50 -10.90
C GLN A 185 -9.87 -0.47 -12.09
N MET A 186 -9.89 -1.79 -11.84
CA MET A 186 -10.17 -2.79 -12.86
C MET A 186 -11.58 -2.63 -13.45
N LEU A 187 -12.59 -2.42 -12.60
CA LEU A 187 -13.96 -2.19 -13.03
C LEU A 187 -14.10 -0.89 -13.83
N LEU A 188 -13.41 0.17 -13.43
CA LEU A 188 -13.36 1.42 -14.19
C LEU A 188 -12.73 1.21 -15.57
N ALA A 189 -11.61 0.49 -15.65
CA ALA A 189 -10.94 0.18 -16.90
C ALA A 189 -11.81 -0.65 -17.84
N ALA A 190 -12.53 -1.64 -17.30
CA ALA A 190 -13.46 -2.47 -18.06
C ALA A 190 -14.66 -1.66 -18.59
N LYS A 191 -15.16 -0.70 -17.81
CA LYS A 191 -16.28 0.16 -18.21
C LYS A 191 -15.88 1.23 -19.23
N TYR A 192 -14.63 1.70 -19.20
CA TYR A 192 -14.11 2.77 -20.05
C TYR A 192 -12.79 2.37 -20.74
N PRO A 193 -12.81 1.41 -21.69
CA PRO A 193 -11.59 0.84 -22.29
C PRO A 193 -10.85 1.79 -23.24
N ASP A 194 -11.57 2.69 -23.94
CA ASP A 194 -11.01 3.53 -25.02
C ASP A 194 -10.65 4.94 -24.56
N GLN A 195 -9.71 5.05 -23.62
CA GLN A 195 -9.15 6.37 -23.25
C GLN A 195 -8.18 6.86 -24.34
N LYS A 196 -8.63 7.81 -25.17
CA LYS A 196 -7.82 8.42 -26.24
C LYS A 196 -6.65 9.23 -25.68
N GLY A 197 -5.42 8.77 -25.94
CA GLY A 197 -4.16 9.49 -25.68
C GLY A 197 -3.00 8.54 -25.35
N PHE A 198 -1.81 9.11 -25.16
CA PHE A 198 -0.61 8.37 -24.78
C PHE A 198 -0.49 8.28 -23.25
N THR A 199 -0.06 7.13 -22.76
CA THR A 199 0.47 7.03 -21.40
C THR A 199 1.82 7.75 -21.32
N ARG A 200 2.28 8.07 -20.11
CA ARG A 200 3.58 8.70 -19.91
C ARG A 200 4.73 7.85 -20.47
N GLU A 201 4.69 6.55 -20.24
CA GLU A 201 5.69 5.59 -20.74
C GLU A 201 5.70 5.54 -22.29
N GLU A 202 4.52 5.58 -22.93
CA GLU A 202 4.41 5.65 -24.39
C GLU A 202 4.98 6.98 -24.93
N TYR A 203 4.75 8.09 -24.23
CA TYR A 203 5.31 9.38 -24.61
C TYR A 203 6.84 9.43 -24.47
N ASP A 204 7.35 8.98 -23.33
CA ASP A 204 8.79 8.98 -23.02
C ASP A 204 9.55 8.07 -24.00
N SER A 205 9.03 6.88 -24.32
CA SER A 205 9.63 5.99 -25.32
C SER A 205 9.66 6.59 -26.73
N ILE A 206 8.57 7.25 -27.16
CA ILE A 206 8.54 7.95 -28.47
C ILE A 206 9.53 9.13 -28.47
N ALA A 207 9.62 9.88 -27.37
CA ALA A 207 10.54 10.99 -27.24
C ALA A 207 12.00 10.52 -27.30
N ASP A 208 12.33 9.45 -26.57
CA ASP A 208 13.66 8.84 -26.56
C ASP A 208 14.05 8.31 -27.95
N GLU A 209 13.14 7.61 -28.63
CA GLU A 209 13.37 7.18 -30.01
C GLU A 209 13.61 8.35 -30.97
N TYR A 210 12.85 9.44 -30.81
CA TYR A 210 12.98 10.63 -31.64
C TYR A 210 14.33 11.33 -31.40
N LEU A 211 14.74 11.46 -30.13
CA LEU A 211 16.03 12.01 -29.73
C LEU A 211 17.19 11.16 -30.24
N ALA A 212 17.10 9.83 -30.14
CA ALA A 212 18.09 8.90 -30.68
C ALA A 212 18.23 9.04 -32.21
N LYS A 213 17.10 9.14 -32.94
CA LYS A 213 17.10 9.38 -34.39
C LYS A 213 17.72 10.74 -34.74
N GLN A 214 17.45 11.80 -33.97
CA GLN A 214 18.11 13.10 -34.16
C GLN A 214 19.62 13.02 -33.91
N ALA A 215 20.05 12.36 -32.84
CA ALA A 215 21.47 12.19 -32.51
C ALA A 215 22.22 11.46 -33.63
N ALA A 216 21.64 10.38 -34.16
CA ALA A 216 22.21 9.64 -35.29
C ALA A 216 22.32 10.50 -36.57
N ARG A 217 21.32 11.36 -36.85
CA ARG A 217 21.37 12.30 -37.98
C ARG A 217 22.47 13.36 -37.80
N ARG A 218 22.60 13.93 -36.60
CA ARG A 218 23.65 14.93 -36.29
C ARG A 218 25.05 14.33 -36.35
N ALA A 219 25.22 13.08 -35.94
CA ALA A 219 26.50 12.37 -36.04
C ALA A 219 26.91 12.15 -37.51
N LYS A 220 25.98 11.73 -38.37
CA LYS A 220 26.22 11.57 -39.81
C LYS A 220 26.50 12.89 -40.54
N ALA A 221 25.97 14.01 -40.07
CA ALA A 221 26.22 15.32 -40.64
C ALA A 221 27.55 15.97 -40.20
N LYS A 222 28.23 15.39 -39.20
CA LYS A 222 29.55 15.81 -38.70
C LYS A 222 30.71 14.97 -39.24
N GLN A 223 30.42 13.92 -40.00
CA GLN A 223 31.39 13.14 -40.79
C GLN A 223 31.43 13.69 -42.21
#